data_AF-A0A8S3SC41-F1
#
_entry.id   AF-A0A8S3SC41-F1
#
_cell.length_a   1.000
_cell.length_b   1.000
_cell.length_c   1.000
_cell.angle_alpha   90.00
_cell.angle_beta   90.00
_cell.angle_gamma   90.00
#
_symmetry.space_group_name_H-M   'P 1'
#
loop_
_entity.id
_entity.type
_entity.pdbx_description
1 polymer ?
#
loop_
_entity_poly.entity_id
_entity_poly.type
_entity_poly.pdbx_seq_one_letter_code
_entity_poly.pdbx_strand_id
1 'polypeptide(L)'
;MDDAFKYAIKTFNYDQSLRQDINSVILKSKGHNVTDIDDSYQLTRQICHLLPKNIILFIADSSQQSMEVYESMSSNLEIPIVLPRGPGYNHTSEYVFDMTPSFIGAIIDYIQYFGWKVVYYVYDSEESLHRIQEIYRAQKSLGTRSFSLRPKRIVNISDSYAVLRSVDKHRYCDSDMQFSCNMRIILDLSTKEAFNLTLEQIINVGMNRDEYHYILGGLGIQELDLSAFAYGGVNITGFSMLNAHSATFKEIDSDMNRKVYQNLNPLTIDKAMMIDAVRFIGKGIDKYLADSLSHSFKGANCNKGYKKDLKDTPTRGSLISNSMKQVELPAGLTGKVAFDSNGLRKDYTLEVHQMGYKSKLTKIGDWSPNRPLGKRFETNIPSRMPMDRSLNNANRTWRIATKIVRTINYIMPNVLHSKTICQDVTSPHTDKRTDGVIEIDGKLYEGYCIELIQQVKERYLIEHKTDFNFK
;
A
#
# COMPACT_ATOMS: atom_id res chain seq x y z
N MET A 1 3.82 10.59 -14.32
CA MET A 1 4.16 11.72 -13.43
C MET A 1 4.23 13.05 -14.19
N ASP A 2 5.00 13.15 -15.26
CA ASP A 2 5.12 14.38 -16.05
C ASP A 2 3.78 14.95 -16.57
N ASP A 3 2.90 14.09 -17.10
CA ASP A 3 1.56 14.53 -17.53
C ASP A 3 0.71 15.09 -16.39
N ALA A 4 0.82 14.50 -15.19
CA ALA A 4 0.13 14.99 -14.00
C ALA A 4 0.66 16.35 -13.56
N PHE A 5 1.98 16.57 -13.66
CA PHE A 5 2.58 17.86 -13.39
C PHE A 5 2.11 18.93 -14.40
N LYS A 6 2.17 18.63 -15.70
CA LYS A 6 1.70 19.53 -16.76
C LYS A 6 0.23 19.88 -16.61
N TYR A 7 -0.61 18.87 -16.33
CA TYR A 7 -2.01 19.05 -16.02
C TYR A 7 -2.21 19.96 -14.81
N ALA A 8 -1.52 19.69 -13.70
CA ALA A 8 -1.69 20.44 -12.47
C ALA A 8 -1.27 21.90 -12.62
N ILE A 9 -0.14 22.19 -13.29
CA ILE A 9 0.30 23.57 -13.57
C ILE A 9 -0.70 24.30 -14.46
N LYS A 10 -1.20 23.65 -15.52
CA LYS A 10 -2.21 24.24 -16.41
C LYS A 10 -3.49 24.55 -15.63
N THR A 11 -4.01 23.57 -14.91
CA THR A 11 -5.28 23.70 -14.19
C THR A 11 -5.15 24.74 -13.07
N PHE A 12 -4.04 24.75 -12.32
CA PHE A 12 -3.76 25.78 -11.32
C PHE A 12 -3.72 27.21 -11.90
N ASN A 13 -3.14 27.37 -13.09
CA ASN A 13 -2.98 28.68 -13.71
C ASN A 13 -4.25 29.22 -14.39
N TYR A 14 -5.14 28.33 -14.85
CA TYR A 14 -6.27 28.73 -15.71
C TYR A 14 -7.65 28.42 -15.13
N ASP A 15 -7.77 27.50 -14.17
CA ASP A 15 -9.05 27.17 -13.54
C ASP A 15 -9.32 28.09 -12.34
N GLN A 16 -10.28 28.99 -12.49
CA GLN A 16 -10.70 29.92 -11.44
C GLN A 16 -11.32 29.21 -10.23
N SER A 17 -11.91 28.02 -10.41
CA SER A 17 -12.51 27.25 -9.31
C SER A 17 -11.45 26.71 -8.34
N LEU A 18 -10.26 26.38 -8.85
CA LEU A 18 -9.10 25.98 -8.04
C LEU A 18 -8.34 27.17 -7.43
N ARG A 19 -8.62 28.40 -7.92
CA ARG A 19 -8.05 29.66 -7.45
C ARG A 19 -8.95 30.42 -6.47
N GLN A 20 -10.06 29.85 -6.00
CA GLN A 20 -11.03 30.57 -5.13
C GLN A 20 -10.38 31.21 -3.88
N ASP A 21 -9.22 30.72 -3.44
CA ASP A 21 -8.43 31.27 -2.33
C ASP A 21 -7.08 31.89 -2.73
N ILE A 22 -6.76 32.03 -4.03
CA ILE A 22 -5.43 32.40 -4.55
C ILE A 22 -5.56 33.53 -5.57
N ASN A 23 -5.18 34.74 -5.19
CA ASN A 23 -5.45 35.94 -6.00
C ASN A 23 -4.26 36.40 -6.87
N SER A 24 -3.03 35.91 -6.63
CA SER A 24 -1.83 36.61 -7.15
C SER A 24 -0.75 35.74 -7.81
N VAL A 25 -0.88 34.41 -7.82
CA VAL A 25 0.21 33.50 -8.23
C VAL A 25 0.03 32.87 -9.60
N ILE A 26 1.07 32.95 -10.44
CA ILE A 26 1.21 32.15 -11.66
C ILE A 26 2.47 31.29 -11.53
N LEU A 27 2.30 29.98 -11.59
CA LEU A 27 3.42 29.03 -11.54
C LEU A 27 4.02 28.86 -12.93
N LYS A 28 5.34 29.03 -13.04
CA LYS A 28 6.11 28.78 -14.27
C LYS A 28 7.20 27.75 -13.97
N SER A 29 7.14 26.60 -14.63
CA SER A 29 8.18 25.57 -14.55
C SER A 29 9.39 25.96 -15.39
N LYS A 30 10.59 25.74 -14.86
CA LYS A 30 11.86 25.89 -15.59
C LYS A 30 12.72 24.65 -15.37
N GLY A 31 13.22 24.08 -16.47
CA GLY A 31 14.01 22.85 -16.44
C GLY A 31 13.12 21.63 -16.53
N HIS A 32 13.29 20.87 -17.62
CA HIS A 32 12.71 19.55 -17.81
C HIS A 32 13.85 18.68 -18.34
N ASN A 33 14.60 18.08 -17.43
CA ASN A 33 15.58 17.07 -17.78
C ASN A 33 15.26 15.83 -16.97
N VAL A 34 15.08 14.70 -17.66
CA VAL A 34 15.13 13.39 -17.02
C VAL A 34 16.59 13.17 -16.64
N THR A 35 16.87 13.30 -15.35
CA THR A 35 18.19 13.03 -14.78
C THR A 35 18.09 11.74 -14.00
N ASP A 36 19.12 10.92 -14.09
CA ASP A 36 19.27 9.82 -13.15
C ASP A 36 19.36 10.41 -11.74
N ILE A 37 18.33 10.16 -10.92
CA ILE A 37 18.24 10.67 -9.55
C ILE A 37 19.15 9.89 -8.59
N ASP A 38 19.58 8.70 -8.99
CA ASP A 38 20.50 7.86 -8.21
C ASP A 38 21.95 8.33 -8.37
N ASP A 39 22.27 9.02 -9.47
CA ASP A 39 23.56 9.67 -9.67
C ASP A 39 23.60 11.03 -8.95
N SER A 40 24.11 11.02 -7.72
CA SER A 40 24.27 12.21 -6.90
C SER A 40 25.05 13.34 -7.59
N TYR A 41 26.01 13.02 -8.46
CA TYR A 41 26.80 14.04 -9.17
C TYR A 41 25.96 14.72 -10.26
N GLN A 42 25.25 13.93 -11.08
CA GLN A 42 24.35 14.48 -12.10
C GLN A 42 23.23 15.31 -11.46
N LEU A 43 22.62 14.80 -10.39
CA LEU A 43 21.58 15.50 -9.65
C LEU A 43 22.08 16.85 -9.12
N THR A 44 23.22 16.85 -8.42
CA THR A 44 23.85 18.08 -7.89
C THR A 44 24.16 19.07 -9.01
N ARG A 45 24.76 18.60 -10.11
CA ARG A 45 25.11 19.44 -11.27
C ARG A 45 23.87 20.11 -11.86
N GLN A 46 22.75 19.40 -11.93
CA GLN A 46 21.50 19.88 -12.53
C GLN A 46 20.81 20.88 -11.62
N ILE A 47 20.76 20.63 -10.31
CA ILE A 47 20.31 21.61 -9.32
C ILE A 47 21.12 22.90 -9.49
N CYS A 48 22.45 22.80 -9.48
CA CYS A 48 23.35 23.95 -9.64
C CYS A 48 23.21 24.68 -10.97
N HIS A 49 22.86 23.99 -12.05
CA HIS A 49 22.58 24.59 -13.35
C HIS A 49 21.25 25.38 -13.36
N LEU A 50 20.29 24.98 -12.53
CA LEU A 50 18.98 25.63 -12.44
C LEU A 50 18.98 26.83 -11.49
N LEU A 51 19.78 26.84 -10.41
CA LEU A 51 19.77 27.92 -9.41
C LEU A 51 19.94 29.35 -9.98
N PRO A 52 20.85 29.63 -10.94
CA PRO A 52 21.00 30.97 -11.51
C PRO A 52 19.78 31.47 -12.28
N LYS A 53 18.79 30.59 -12.57
CA LYS A 53 17.56 30.92 -13.30
C LYS A 53 16.46 31.49 -12.40
N ASN A 54 16.81 31.95 -11.18
CA ASN A 54 15.90 32.47 -10.15
C ASN A 54 14.81 31.47 -9.77
N ILE A 55 15.21 30.21 -9.52
CA ILE A 55 14.31 29.16 -9.00
C ILE A 55 14.08 29.39 -7.51
N ILE A 56 12.81 29.36 -7.09
CA ILE A 56 12.40 29.59 -5.70
C ILE A 56 12.14 28.28 -4.92
N LEU A 57 11.88 27.18 -5.63
CA LEU A 57 11.58 25.85 -5.09
C LEU A 57 11.78 24.80 -6.18
N PHE A 58 12.14 23.58 -5.79
CA PHE A 58 12.18 22.41 -6.66
C PHE A 58 11.00 21.47 -6.40
N ILE A 59 10.56 20.80 -7.46
CA ILE A 59 9.69 19.63 -7.37
C ILE A 59 10.47 18.47 -7.99
N ALA A 60 10.58 17.36 -7.28
CA ALA A 60 11.42 16.25 -7.70
C ALA A 60 10.88 14.90 -7.23
N ASP A 61 11.24 13.85 -7.97
CA ASP A 61 11.11 12.48 -7.48
C ASP A 61 12.28 12.15 -6.58
N SER A 62 12.16 11.09 -5.77
CA SER A 62 13.21 10.68 -4.85
C SER A 62 13.44 9.17 -4.82
N SER A 63 14.73 8.85 -4.72
CA SER A 63 15.30 7.60 -4.25
C SER A 63 16.08 7.84 -2.96
N GLN A 64 16.48 6.75 -2.29
CA GLN A 64 17.35 6.81 -1.12
C GLN A 64 18.60 7.70 -1.34
N GLN A 65 19.28 7.56 -2.48
CA GLN A 65 20.51 8.30 -2.81
C GLN A 65 20.23 9.79 -3.04
N SER A 66 19.14 10.09 -3.75
CA SER A 66 18.76 11.48 -4.04
C SER A 66 18.36 12.25 -2.77
N MET A 67 17.79 11.57 -1.77
CA MET A 67 17.33 12.21 -0.54
C MET A 67 18.47 12.86 0.23
N GLU A 68 19.63 12.20 0.31
CA GLU A 68 20.81 12.78 0.98
C GLU A 68 21.27 14.07 0.29
N VAL A 69 21.20 14.11 -1.05
CA VAL A 69 21.52 15.31 -1.84
C VAL A 69 20.48 16.39 -1.59
N TYR A 70 19.18 16.06 -1.62
CA TYR A 70 18.12 17.02 -1.38
C TYR A 70 18.18 17.64 0.01
N GLU A 71 18.39 16.85 1.06
CA GLU A 71 18.51 17.35 2.44
C GLU A 71 19.70 18.30 2.59
N SER A 72 20.87 17.89 2.07
CA SER A 72 22.10 18.71 2.13
C SER A 72 21.96 20.00 1.34
N MET A 73 21.48 19.94 0.09
CA MET A 73 21.36 21.12 -0.77
C MET A 73 20.25 22.06 -0.31
N SER A 74 19.07 21.54 0.06
CA SER A 74 17.95 22.35 0.53
C SER A 74 18.29 23.11 1.81
N SER A 75 18.98 22.45 2.75
CA SER A 75 19.40 23.07 4.02
C SER A 75 20.50 24.13 3.82
N ASN A 76 21.49 23.86 2.96
CA ASN A 76 22.59 24.81 2.72
C ASN A 76 22.19 26.00 1.84
N LEU A 77 21.25 25.81 0.91
CA LEU A 77 20.81 26.86 -0.01
C LEU A 77 19.55 27.57 0.45
N GLU A 78 18.89 27.07 1.50
CA GLU A 78 17.55 27.48 1.94
C GLU A 78 16.57 27.44 0.76
N ILE A 79 16.49 26.32 0.05
CA ILE A 79 15.55 26.17 -1.08
C ILE A 79 14.61 25.02 -0.80
N PRO A 80 13.30 25.30 -0.65
CA PRO A 80 12.29 24.28 -0.50
C PRO A 80 12.29 23.26 -1.66
N ILE A 81 12.14 21.98 -1.33
CA ILE A 81 11.99 20.87 -2.27
C ILE A 81 10.73 20.12 -1.90
N VAL A 82 9.80 19.97 -2.85
CA VAL A 82 8.58 19.17 -2.67
C VAL A 82 8.75 17.85 -3.41
N LEU A 83 8.45 16.75 -2.73
CA LEU A 83 8.57 15.39 -3.23
C LEU A 83 7.18 14.78 -3.37
N PRO A 84 6.59 14.76 -4.59
CA PRO A 84 5.34 14.05 -4.85
C PRO A 84 5.44 12.56 -4.56
N ARG A 85 6.60 11.97 -4.82
CA ARG A 85 6.96 10.60 -4.47
C ARG A 85 8.20 10.68 -3.59
N GLY A 86 7.95 10.81 -2.30
CA GLY A 86 9.00 10.77 -1.29
C GLY A 86 9.22 9.36 -0.72
N PRO A 87 10.27 9.18 0.10
CA PRO A 87 10.60 7.92 0.72
C PRO A 87 9.52 7.37 1.67
N GLY A 88 8.66 8.26 2.22
CA GLY A 88 7.61 7.87 3.15
C GLY A 88 8.13 7.34 4.49
N TYR A 89 9.37 7.64 4.87
CA TYR A 89 9.93 7.39 6.19
C TYR A 89 10.33 8.71 6.86
N ASN A 90 10.54 8.68 8.17
CA ASN A 90 10.89 9.88 8.94
C ASN A 90 12.26 10.45 8.53
N HIS A 91 12.28 11.73 8.16
CA HIS A 91 13.48 12.50 7.90
C HIS A 91 13.47 13.82 8.69
N THR A 92 14.61 14.50 8.74
CA THR A 92 14.79 15.73 9.53
C THR A 92 15.28 16.84 8.61
N SER A 93 14.39 17.37 7.77
CA SER A 93 14.68 18.54 6.94
C SER A 93 13.61 19.60 7.12
N GLU A 94 14.04 20.84 7.31
CA GLU A 94 13.10 21.96 7.39
C GLU A 94 12.65 22.46 6.02
N TYR A 95 13.25 21.96 4.93
CA TYR A 95 13.07 22.46 3.57
C TYR A 95 12.58 21.39 2.59
N VAL A 96 12.56 20.12 2.98
CA VAL A 96 12.00 19.03 2.16
C VAL A 96 10.58 18.75 2.61
N PHE A 97 9.64 18.64 1.67
CA PHE A 97 8.23 18.34 1.93
C PHE A 97 7.86 17.02 1.24
N ASP A 98 7.62 15.97 2.02
CA ASP A 98 7.29 14.63 1.53
C ASP A 98 5.76 14.42 1.46
N MET A 99 5.22 14.38 0.24
CA MET A 99 3.78 14.14 0.01
C MET A 99 3.34 12.72 0.36
N THR A 100 4.29 11.77 0.42
CA THR A 100 4.09 10.37 0.80
C THR A 100 4.19 10.25 2.32
N PRO A 101 3.09 10.00 3.05
CA PRO A 101 3.19 9.71 4.47
C PRO A 101 3.59 8.26 4.73
N SER A 102 4.15 8.01 5.91
CA SER A 102 4.45 6.65 6.39
C SER A 102 3.18 5.82 6.55
N PHE A 103 3.17 4.61 5.99
CA PHE A 103 2.13 3.61 6.23
C PHE A 103 2.52 2.59 7.31
N ILE A 104 3.69 2.76 7.95
CA ILE A 104 4.24 1.80 8.91
C ILE A 104 3.40 1.71 10.18
N GLY A 105 2.88 2.84 10.66
CA GLY A 105 1.94 2.85 11.78
C GLY A 105 0.71 1.98 11.50
N ALA A 106 0.17 2.04 10.28
CA ALA A 106 -0.98 1.24 9.88
C ALA A 106 -0.68 -0.25 9.85
N ILE A 107 0.49 -0.65 9.33
CA ILE A 107 0.96 -2.04 9.35
C ILE A 107 1.07 -2.56 10.79
N ILE A 108 1.70 -1.80 11.68
CA ILE A 108 1.90 -2.20 13.08
C ILE A 108 0.56 -2.35 13.80
N ASP A 109 -0.32 -1.36 13.69
CA ASP A 109 -1.62 -1.38 14.35
C ASP A 109 -2.50 -2.51 13.81
N TYR A 110 -2.45 -2.78 12.50
CA TYR A 110 -3.14 -3.91 11.88
C TYR A 110 -2.63 -5.26 12.42
N ILE A 111 -1.32 -5.45 12.47
CA ILE A 111 -0.68 -6.66 13.01
C ILE A 111 -1.07 -6.90 14.47
N GLN A 112 -1.07 -5.83 15.27
CA GLN A 112 -1.46 -5.90 16.68
C GLN A 112 -2.94 -6.21 16.83
N TYR A 113 -3.80 -5.56 16.04
CA TYR A 113 -5.25 -5.78 16.06
C TYR A 113 -5.62 -7.24 15.76
N PHE A 114 -4.93 -7.88 14.81
CA PHE A 114 -5.15 -9.29 14.47
C PHE A 114 -4.24 -10.27 15.24
N GLY A 115 -3.39 -9.78 16.14
CA GLY A 115 -2.57 -10.59 17.04
C GLY A 115 -1.50 -11.43 16.34
N TRP A 116 -0.93 -10.99 15.22
CA TRP A 116 0.10 -11.78 14.53
C TRP A 116 1.38 -11.86 15.36
N LYS A 117 2.01 -13.04 15.43
CA LYS A 117 3.19 -13.29 16.27
C LYS A 117 4.50 -13.36 15.50
N VAL A 118 4.48 -13.94 14.30
CA VAL A 118 5.65 -14.06 13.42
C VAL A 118 5.25 -13.52 12.06
N VAL A 119 6.02 -12.56 11.54
CA VAL A 119 5.75 -11.88 10.28
C VAL A 119 6.99 -11.88 9.42
N TYR A 120 6.88 -12.38 8.19
CA TYR A 120 7.92 -12.29 7.18
C TYR A 120 7.84 -10.94 6.47
N TYR A 121 8.97 -10.26 6.30
CA TYR A 121 9.03 -8.98 5.58
C TYR A 121 9.85 -9.17 4.32
N VAL A 122 9.20 -9.26 3.18
CA VAL A 122 9.86 -9.46 1.88
C VAL A 122 9.95 -8.13 1.17
N TYR A 123 11.15 -7.74 0.74
CA TYR A 123 11.40 -6.41 0.17
C TYR A 123 12.48 -6.43 -0.91
N ASP A 124 12.48 -5.43 -1.81
CA ASP A 124 13.47 -5.29 -2.88
C ASP A 124 14.35 -4.03 -2.76
N SER A 125 13.85 -2.99 -2.09
CA SER A 125 14.45 -1.64 -2.13
C SER A 125 15.23 -1.26 -0.86
N GLU A 126 16.03 -0.20 -0.94
CA GLU A 126 16.75 0.36 0.20
C GLU A 126 15.83 1.19 1.11
N GLU A 127 14.85 1.89 0.55
CA GLU A 127 13.82 2.61 1.32
C GLU A 127 13.04 1.65 2.24
N SER A 128 12.87 0.40 1.80
CA SER A 128 12.25 -0.67 2.59
C SER A 128 13.05 -1.00 3.85
N LEU A 129 14.38 -0.85 3.83
CA LEU A 129 15.23 -1.04 5.02
C LEU A 129 14.97 0.06 6.06
N HIS A 130 14.77 1.31 5.63
CA HIS A 130 14.40 2.41 6.52
C HIS A 130 13.04 2.17 7.16
N ARG A 131 12.07 1.69 6.38
CA ARG A 131 10.75 1.27 6.88
C ARG A 131 10.82 0.11 7.89
N ILE A 132 11.68 -0.88 7.66
CA ILE A 132 11.96 -1.95 8.65
C ILE A 132 12.55 -1.36 9.94
N GLN A 133 13.47 -0.40 9.83
CA GLN A 133 14.05 0.28 11.00
C GLN A 133 12.99 1.06 11.78
N GLU A 134 12.06 1.72 11.09
CA GLU A 134 10.91 2.40 11.69
C GLU A 134 10.03 1.42 12.47
N ILE A 135 9.76 0.22 11.93
CA ILE A 135 9.05 -0.85 12.65
C ILE A 135 9.76 -1.21 13.96
N TYR A 136 11.07 -1.46 13.92
CA TYR A 136 11.82 -1.81 15.13
C TYR A 136 11.84 -0.68 16.16
N ARG A 137 11.96 0.58 15.72
CA ARG A 137 11.90 1.76 16.60
C ARG A 137 10.54 1.89 17.28
N ALA A 138 9.46 1.70 16.51
CA ALA A 138 8.09 1.74 17.02
C ALA A 138 7.81 0.59 18.01
N GLN A 139 8.28 -0.63 17.74
CA GLN A 139 8.15 -1.74 18.70
C GLN A 139 8.93 -1.46 20.00
N LYS A 140 10.11 -0.84 19.90
CA LYS A 140 10.91 -0.46 21.08
C LYS A 140 10.21 0.61 21.93
N SER A 141 9.60 1.62 21.31
CA SER A 141 8.91 2.70 22.05
C SER A 141 7.65 2.21 22.75
N LEU A 142 6.97 1.19 22.21
CA LEU A 142 5.80 0.56 22.83
C LEU A 142 6.14 -0.38 24.01
N GLY A 143 7.42 -0.58 24.34
CA GLY A 143 7.87 -1.40 25.47
C GLY A 143 7.53 -2.90 25.36
N THR A 144 6.96 -3.34 24.23
CA THR A 144 6.52 -4.72 24.00
C THR A 144 6.92 -5.17 22.61
N ARG A 145 7.63 -6.30 22.50
CA ARG A 145 7.82 -7.01 21.23
C ARG A 145 6.55 -7.79 20.91
N SER A 146 5.54 -7.08 20.40
CA SER A 146 4.24 -7.68 20.06
C SER A 146 4.32 -8.78 19.00
N PHE A 147 5.30 -8.70 18.09
CA PHE A 147 5.56 -9.69 17.05
C PHE A 147 7.06 -9.78 16.68
N SER A 148 7.47 -10.92 16.12
CA SER A 148 8.80 -11.17 15.55
C SER A 148 8.80 -10.91 14.05
N LEU A 149 9.71 -10.04 13.59
CA LEU A 149 9.89 -9.71 12.18
C LEU A 149 11.04 -10.53 11.57
N ARG A 150 10.81 -11.15 10.41
CA ARG A 150 11.79 -11.96 9.66
C ARG A 150 12.02 -11.37 8.26
N PRO A 151 12.98 -10.45 8.09
CA PRO A 151 13.23 -9.81 6.80
C PRO A 151 13.88 -10.75 5.79
N LYS A 152 13.50 -10.61 4.51
CA LYS A 152 14.04 -11.35 3.36
C LYS A 152 14.13 -10.40 2.16
N ARG A 153 15.36 -10.14 1.70
CA ARG A 153 15.61 -9.28 0.54
C ARG A 153 15.48 -10.07 -0.77
N ILE A 154 14.82 -9.48 -1.74
CA ILE A 154 14.85 -9.84 -3.16
C ILE A 154 15.86 -8.91 -3.82
N VAL A 155 17.03 -9.42 -4.22
CA VAL A 155 18.07 -8.59 -4.84
C VAL A 155 17.75 -8.30 -6.30
N ASN A 156 17.31 -9.33 -7.03
CA ASN A 156 16.75 -9.20 -8.37
C ASN A 156 15.31 -9.68 -8.32
N ILE A 157 14.38 -8.86 -8.82
CA ILE A 157 12.96 -9.18 -8.81
C ILE A 157 12.62 -10.49 -9.54
N SER A 158 13.45 -10.87 -10.52
CA SER A 158 13.36 -12.13 -11.25
C SER A 158 13.60 -13.35 -10.33
N ASP A 159 14.35 -13.18 -9.25
CA ASP A 159 14.65 -14.24 -8.27
C ASP A 159 13.58 -14.36 -7.17
N SER A 160 12.49 -13.59 -7.27
CA SER A 160 11.38 -13.61 -6.30
C SER A 160 10.86 -15.02 -6.04
N TYR A 161 10.81 -15.90 -7.06
CA TYR A 161 10.43 -17.31 -6.90
C TYR A 161 11.29 -18.05 -5.87
N ALA A 162 12.62 -17.91 -5.94
CA ALA A 162 13.55 -18.61 -5.04
C ALA A 162 13.43 -18.09 -3.61
N VAL A 163 13.28 -16.77 -3.44
CA VAL A 163 13.09 -16.14 -2.13
C VAL A 163 11.76 -16.60 -1.52
N LEU A 164 10.66 -16.56 -2.28
CA LEU A 164 9.34 -17.02 -1.83
C LEU A 164 9.35 -18.51 -1.45
N ARG A 165 9.99 -19.37 -2.25
CA ARG A 165 10.20 -20.79 -1.90
C ARG A 165 10.99 -20.94 -0.61
N SER A 166 12.01 -20.11 -0.38
CA SER A 166 12.77 -20.15 0.87
C SER A 166 11.90 -19.76 2.08
N VAL A 167 11.04 -18.76 1.94
CA VAL A 167 10.09 -18.33 2.98
C VAL A 167 9.09 -19.46 3.29
N ASP A 168 8.53 -20.08 2.24
CA ASP A 168 7.55 -21.15 2.37
C ASP A 168 8.08 -22.39 3.08
N LYS A 169 9.38 -22.70 2.92
CA LYS A 169 10.06 -23.81 3.62
C LYS A 169 10.20 -23.57 5.12
N HIS A 170 10.28 -22.32 5.56
CA HIS A 170 10.42 -21.97 6.98
C HIS A 170 9.06 -21.73 7.66
N ARG A 171 8.01 -22.43 7.20
CA ARG A 171 6.67 -22.33 7.77
C ARG A 171 6.73 -22.49 9.29
N TYR A 172 6.29 -21.45 10.00
CA TYR A 172 6.17 -21.49 11.45
C TYR A 172 4.79 -22.07 11.77
N CYS A 173 4.77 -23.23 12.41
CA CYS A 173 3.58 -23.86 12.93
C CYS A 173 3.63 -23.72 14.45
N ASP A 174 2.64 -23.05 15.03
CA ASP A 174 2.53 -22.94 16.48
C ASP A 174 2.32 -24.36 17.07
N SER A 175 3.12 -24.74 18.06
CA SER A 175 3.07 -26.07 18.67
C SER A 175 1.72 -26.36 19.33
N ASP A 176 1.02 -25.30 19.76
CA ASP A 176 -0.31 -25.39 20.39
C ASP A 176 -1.45 -25.52 19.36
N MET A 177 -1.14 -25.28 18.08
CA MET A 177 -2.08 -25.24 16.97
C MET A 177 -1.60 -26.22 15.88
N GLN A 178 -1.53 -27.51 16.23
CA GLN A 178 -1.00 -28.63 15.42
C GLN A 178 -1.55 -28.76 13.98
N PHE A 179 -2.53 -27.94 13.58
CA PHE A 179 -3.21 -28.02 12.27
C PHE A 179 -3.26 -26.71 11.48
N SER A 180 -2.65 -25.59 11.92
CA SER A 180 -2.72 -24.33 11.15
C SER A 180 -1.40 -23.55 11.15
N CYS A 181 -0.57 -23.82 10.15
CA CYS A 181 0.68 -23.08 9.87
C CYS A 181 0.36 -21.78 9.11
N ASN A 182 -0.15 -20.81 9.86
CA ASN A 182 -0.54 -19.51 9.34
C ASN A 182 0.68 -18.67 8.93
N MET A 183 0.83 -18.41 7.63
CA MET A 183 1.90 -17.56 7.10
C MET A 183 1.43 -16.12 7.00
N ARG A 184 2.21 -15.21 7.58
CA ARG A 184 1.95 -13.77 7.61
C ARG A 184 3.11 -13.05 6.95
N ILE A 185 2.83 -12.39 5.83
CA ILE A 185 3.87 -11.86 4.95
C ILE A 185 3.54 -10.40 4.63
N ILE A 186 4.50 -9.50 4.83
CA ILE A 186 4.49 -8.16 4.29
C ILE A 186 5.29 -8.19 2.99
N LEU A 187 4.73 -7.68 1.90
CA LEU A 187 5.41 -7.47 0.62
C LEU A 187 5.61 -5.98 0.41
N ASP A 188 6.83 -5.49 0.58
CA ASP A 188 7.19 -4.08 0.41
C ASP A 188 8.10 -3.94 -0.81
N LEU A 189 7.52 -3.59 -1.96
CA LEU A 189 8.21 -3.59 -3.26
C LEU A 189 8.23 -2.18 -3.87
N SER A 190 9.33 -1.87 -4.55
CA SER A 190 9.66 -0.53 -5.07
C SER A 190 8.72 0.00 -6.16
N THR A 191 8.18 -0.90 -6.99
CA THR A 191 7.44 -0.55 -8.21
C THR A 191 6.23 -1.46 -8.43
N LYS A 192 5.28 -0.98 -9.23
CA LYS A 192 4.10 -1.76 -9.63
C LYS A 192 4.50 -3.02 -10.41
N GLU A 193 5.51 -2.89 -11.26
CA GLU A 193 6.08 -3.98 -12.04
C GLU A 193 6.66 -5.06 -11.13
N ALA A 194 7.36 -4.66 -10.06
CA ALA A 194 7.88 -5.59 -9.06
C ALA A 194 6.77 -6.32 -8.31
N PHE A 195 5.68 -5.63 -7.96
CA PHE A 195 4.48 -6.27 -7.43
C PHE A 195 3.89 -7.29 -8.40
N ASN A 196 3.66 -6.93 -9.66
CA ASN A 196 3.05 -7.82 -10.65
C ASN A 196 3.88 -9.11 -10.82
N LEU A 197 5.20 -8.98 -11.02
CA LEU A 197 6.09 -10.14 -11.15
C LEU A 197 6.07 -11.03 -9.91
N THR A 198 6.13 -10.42 -8.72
CA THR A 198 6.14 -11.19 -7.46
C THR A 198 4.80 -11.87 -7.20
N LEU A 199 3.68 -11.21 -7.53
CA LEU A 199 2.33 -11.77 -7.41
C LEU A 199 2.16 -13.00 -8.32
N GLU A 200 2.66 -12.94 -9.56
CA GLU A 200 2.70 -14.11 -10.43
C GLU A 200 3.52 -15.24 -9.81
N GLN A 201 4.68 -14.93 -9.23
CA GLN A 201 5.50 -15.96 -8.57
C GLN A 201 4.85 -16.56 -7.32
N ILE A 202 4.05 -15.81 -6.56
CA ILE A 202 3.28 -16.35 -5.42
C ILE A 202 2.36 -17.48 -5.90
N ILE A 203 1.71 -17.31 -7.05
CA ILE A 203 0.84 -18.34 -7.65
C ILE A 203 1.69 -19.54 -8.09
N ASN A 204 2.82 -19.32 -8.77
CA ASN A 204 3.71 -20.40 -9.24
C ASN A 204 4.31 -21.22 -8.08
N VAL A 205 4.59 -20.58 -6.95
CA VAL A 205 5.06 -21.26 -5.74
C VAL A 205 3.90 -22.03 -5.07
N GLY A 206 2.66 -21.59 -5.28
CA GLY A 206 1.46 -22.09 -4.62
C GLY A 206 1.25 -21.47 -3.24
N MET A 207 1.75 -20.26 -3.00
CA MET A 207 1.53 -19.52 -1.73
C MET A 207 0.25 -18.70 -1.74
N ASN A 208 -0.74 -19.08 -2.55
CA ASN A 208 -2.03 -18.41 -2.70
C ASN A 208 -3.19 -19.15 -1.98
N ARG A 209 -2.87 -20.05 -1.04
CA ARG A 209 -3.84 -20.80 -0.21
C ARG A 209 -4.35 -19.99 0.98
N ASP A 210 -5.37 -20.49 1.66
CA ASP A 210 -6.01 -19.88 2.85
C ASP A 210 -5.11 -19.75 4.09
N GLU A 211 -4.03 -20.53 4.15
CA GLU A 211 -2.98 -20.43 5.17
C GLU A 211 -2.19 -19.11 5.11
N TYR A 212 -2.18 -18.45 3.94
CA TYR A 212 -1.38 -17.26 3.69
C TYR A 212 -2.21 -15.98 3.88
N HIS A 213 -1.59 -14.98 4.48
CA HIS A 213 -2.11 -13.62 4.54
C HIS A 213 -0.99 -12.63 4.18
N TYR A 214 -1.22 -11.87 3.12
CA TYR A 214 -0.31 -10.83 2.64
C TYR A 214 -0.78 -9.44 3.07
N ILE A 215 0.15 -8.61 3.53
CA ILE A 215 -0.01 -7.15 3.56
C ILE A 215 0.86 -6.59 2.44
N LEU A 216 0.26 -5.90 1.49
CA LEU A 216 0.99 -5.19 0.44
C LEU A 216 1.39 -3.81 0.98
N GLY A 217 2.69 -3.55 1.05
CA GLY A 217 3.27 -2.26 1.40
C GLY A 217 2.99 -1.22 0.32
N GLY A 218 2.84 0.04 0.75
CA GLY A 218 2.49 1.15 -0.13
C GLY A 218 1.02 1.58 -0.02
N LEU A 219 0.69 2.61 -0.80
CA LEU A 219 -0.57 3.37 -0.70
C LEU A 219 -1.47 3.21 -1.94
N GLY A 220 -1.11 2.31 -2.85
CA GLY A 220 -1.72 2.13 -4.16
C GLY A 220 -2.36 0.76 -4.38
N ILE A 221 -2.87 0.08 -3.34
CA ILE A 221 -3.39 -1.31 -3.50
C ILE A 221 -4.47 -1.42 -4.58
N GLN A 222 -5.30 -0.39 -4.76
CA GLN A 222 -6.37 -0.37 -5.75
C GLN A 222 -5.86 -0.37 -7.20
N GLU A 223 -4.57 -0.09 -7.42
CA GLU A 223 -3.94 -0.09 -8.74
C GLU A 223 -3.42 -1.46 -9.17
N LEU A 224 -3.34 -2.41 -8.24
CA LEU A 224 -2.86 -3.75 -8.48
C LEU A 224 -3.99 -4.66 -8.95
N ASP A 225 -3.70 -5.51 -9.94
CA ASP A 225 -4.64 -6.55 -10.36
C ASP A 225 -4.48 -7.78 -9.46
N LEU A 226 -5.46 -7.99 -8.59
CA LEU A 226 -5.50 -9.12 -7.67
C LEU A 226 -6.48 -10.22 -8.12
N SER A 227 -7.06 -10.10 -9.33
CA SER A 227 -8.11 -11.01 -9.83
C SER A 227 -7.69 -12.49 -9.80
N ALA A 228 -6.41 -12.77 -10.07
CA ALA A 228 -5.84 -14.12 -10.05
C ALA A 228 -5.90 -14.80 -8.67
N PHE A 229 -6.08 -14.03 -7.58
CA PHE A 229 -6.15 -14.55 -6.22
C PHE A 229 -7.58 -14.81 -5.72
N ALA A 230 -8.60 -14.47 -6.50
CA ALA A 230 -10.02 -14.52 -6.07
C ALA A 230 -10.47 -15.90 -5.60
N TYR A 231 -9.87 -16.97 -6.13
CA TYR A 231 -10.25 -18.35 -5.83
C TYR A 231 -9.21 -19.13 -5.01
N GLY A 232 -8.04 -18.53 -4.73
CA GLY A 232 -6.96 -19.22 -4.01
C GLY A 232 -7.24 -19.45 -2.53
N GLY A 233 -8.04 -18.57 -1.91
CA GLY A 233 -8.35 -18.63 -0.48
C GLY A 233 -7.45 -17.71 0.37
N VAL A 234 -6.34 -17.24 -0.19
CA VAL A 234 -5.45 -16.25 0.44
C VAL A 234 -6.17 -14.95 0.80
N ASN A 235 -5.76 -14.36 1.92
CA ASN A 235 -6.14 -12.99 2.27
C ASN A 235 -5.05 -12.00 1.83
N ILE A 236 -5.45 -10.94 1.15
CA ILE A 236 -4.54 -9.86 0.73
C ILE A 236 -5.11 -8.56 1.28
N THR A 237 -4.32 -7.87 2.09
CA THR A 237 -4.65 -6.56 2.67
C THR A 237 -3.67 -5.53 2.15
N GLY A 238 -4.10 -4.27 2.03
CA GLY A 238 -3.20 -3.15 1.77
C GLY A 238 -3.92 -1.83 1.96
N PHE A 239 -3.22 -0.76 1.65
CA PHE A 239 -3.64 0.59 1.99
C PHE A 239 -3.89 1.43 0.75
N SER A 240 -4.86 2.32 0.84
CA SER A 240 -5.12 3.34 -0.17
C SER A 240 -5.31 4.70 0.48
N MET A 241 -4.94 5.75 -0.23
CA MET A 241 -5.22 7.13 0.18
C MET A 241 -5.90 7.95 -0.93
N LEU A 242 -6.16 7.31 -2.07
CA LEU A 242 -6.76 7.96 -3.21
C LEU A 242 -8.24 8.22 -2.91
N ASN A 243 -8.63 9.49 -2.87
CA ASN A 243 -10.00 9.90 -2.63
C ASN A 243 -10.80 9.94 -3.93
N ALA A 244 -11.30 8.77 -4.33
CA ALA A 244 -12.17 8.62 -5.50
C ALA A 244 -13.50 9.40 -5.41
N HIS A 245 -13.89 9.84 -4.21
CA HIS A 245 -15.12 10.62 -4.01
C HIS A 245 -14.95 12.12 -4.26
N SER A 246 -13.71 12.61 -4.34
CA SER A 246 -13.44 14.03 -4.54
C SER A 246 -13.98 14.54 -5.88
N ALA A 247 -14.44 15.80 -5.90
CA ALA A 247 -14.95 16.43 -7.12
C ALA A 247 -13.89 16.46 -8.23
N THR A 248 -12.64 16.78 -7.87
CA THR A 248 -11.49 16.77 -8.79
C THR A 248 -11.24 15.39 -9.38
N PHE A 249 -11.36 14.31 -8.58
CA PHE A 249 -11.24 12.95 -9.10
C PHE A 249 -12.32 12.66 -10.15
N LYS A 250 -13.59 12.95 -9.82
CA LYS A 250 -14.73 12.72 -10.73
C LYS A 250 -14.63 13.54 -12.02
N GLU A 251 -14.08 14.74 -11.93
CA GLU A 251 -13.83 15.59 -13.09
C GLU A 251 -12.76 14.99 -14.01
N ILE A 252 -11.62 14.57 -13.46
CA ILE A 252 -10.53 13.93 -14.21
C ILE A 252 -11.00 12.60 -14.82
N ASP A 253 -11.78 11.84 -14.06
CA ASP A 253 -12.28 10.52 -14.46
C ASP A 253 -13.51 10.57 -15.38
N SER A 254 -14.04 11.75 -15.68
CA SER A 254 -15.19 11.90 -16.58
C SER A 254 -14.84 11.53 -18.03
N ASP A 255 -15.78 10.92 -18.77
CA ASP A 255 -15.54 10.42 -20.13
C ASP A 255 -15.06 11.50 -21.12
N MET A 256 -15.47 12.75 -20.94
CA MET A 256 -14.98 13.87 -21.76
C MET A 256 -13.52 14.18 -21.47
N ASN A 257 -13.14 14.26 -20.18
CA ASN A 257 -11.78 14.60 -19.78
C ASN A 257 -10.82 13.42 -19.92
N ARG A 258 -11.31 12.17 -19.89
CA ARG A 258 -10.52 10.98 -20.23
C ARG A 258 -9.93 11.05 -21.63
N LYS A 259 -10.65 11.64 -22.60
CA LYS A 259 -10.16 11.82 -23.98
C LYS A 259 -9.15 12.95 -24.12
N VAL A 260 -9.27 14.01 -23.31
CA VAL A 260 -8.37 15.17 -23.31
C VAL A 260 -7.08 14.88 -22.53
N TYR A 261 -7.18 14.14 -21.44
CA TYR A 261 -6.08 13.79 -20.53
C TYR A 261 -5.90 12.28 -20.44
N GLN A 262 -5.76 11.62 -21.60
CA GLN A 262 -5.61 10.16 -21.69
C GLN A 262 -4.49 9.63 -20.80
N ASN A 263 -3.36 10.34 -20.75
CA ASN A 263 -2.18 9.96 -19.97
C ASN A 263 -2.40 10.02 -18.44
N LEU A 264 -3.45 10.70 -17.98
CA LEU A 264 -3.80 10.71 -16.55
C LEU A 264 -4.59 9.48 -16.13
N ASN A 265 -5.16 8.73 -17.06
CA ASN A 265 -6.06 7.62 -16.77
C ASN A 265 -5.37 6.25 -16.97
N PRO A 266 -5.44 5.31 -16.01
CA PRO A 266 -6.04 5.49 -14.68
C PRO A 266 -5.22 6.47 -13.82
N LEU A 267 -5.92 7.18 -12.93
CA LEU A 267 -5.31 8.12 -11.99
C LEU A 267 -4.68 7.33 -10.83
N THR A 268 -3.36 7.19 -10.89
CA THR A 268 -2.57 6.53 -9.84
C THR A 268 -2.34 7.46 -8.65
N ILE A 269 -1.97 6.89 -7.50
CA ILE A 269 -1.64 7.61 -6.27
C ILE A 269 -0.49 8.59 -6.50
N ASP A 270 0.55 8.19 -7.23
CA ASP A 270 1.70 9.04 -7.56
C ASP A 270 1.24 10.27 -8.39
N LYS A 271 0.36 10.07 -9.38
CA LYS A 271 -0.20 11.17 -10.18
C LYS A 271 -1.06 12.09 -9.32
N ALA A 272 -1.87 11.53 -8.41
CA ALA A 272 -2.69 12.30 -7.49
C ALA A 272 -1.84 13.14 -6.51
N MET A 273 -0.75 12.57 -5.96
CA MET A 273 0.20 13.28 -5.11
C MET A 273 0.89 14.42 -5.87
N MET A 274 1.24 14.22 -7.15
CA MET A 274 1.78 15.29 -8.01
C MET A 274 0.80 16.45 -8.19
N ILE A 275 -0.48 16.16 -8.43
CA ILE A 275 -1.51 17.19 -8.58
C ILE A 275 -1.70 17.97 -7.27
N ASP A 276 -1.79 17.25 -6.14
CA ASP A 276 -1.90 17.87 -4.82
C ASP A 276 -0.65 18.67 -4.45
N ALA A 277 0.55 18.22 -4.83
CA ALA A 277 1.82 18.93 -4.61
C ALA A 277 1.84 20.30 -5.30
N VAL A 278 1.42 20.36 -6.56
CA VAL A 278 1.37 21.65 -7.30
C VAL A 278 0.36 22.61 -6.67
N ARG A 279 -0.80 22.10 -6.23
CA ARG A 279 -1.80 22.91 -5.49
C ARG A 279 -1.24 23.41 -4.16
N PHE A 280 -0.52 22.56 -3.44
CA PHE A 280 0.13 22.89 -2.17
C PHE A 280 1.20 23.97 -2.35
N ILE A 281 2.08 23.82 -3.35
CA ILE A 281 3.08 24.83 -3.73
C ILE A 281 2.39 26.15 -4.03
N GLY A 282 1.35 26.13 -4.86
CA GLY A 282 0.61 27.32 -5.24
C GLY A 282 0.05 28.10 -4.04
N LYS A 283 -0.62 27.41 -3.11
CA LYS A 283 -1.12 28.02 -1.86
C LYS A 283 0.01 28.51 -0.95
N GLY A 284 1.11 27.76 -0.86
CA GLY A 284 2.28 28.12 -0.05
C GLY A 284 2.95 29.40 -0.54
N ILE A 285 3.10 29.54 -1.85
CA ILE A 285 3.64 30.76 -2.46
C ILE A 285 2.67 31.93 -2.29
N ASP A 286 1.36 31.74 -2.50
CA ASP A 286 0.38 32.83 -2.34
C ASP A 286 0.38 33.37 -0.91
N LYS A 287 0.42 32.46 0.08
CA LYS A 287 0.57 32.84 1.49
C LYS A 287 1.87 33.60 1.75
N TYR A 288 3.00 33.11 1.23
CA TYR A 288 4.28 33.82 1.34
C TYR A 288 4.22 35.23 0.77
N LEU A 289 3.58 35.42 -0.39
CA LEU A 289 3.43 36.74 -1.03
C LEU A 289 2.53 37.67 -0.22
N ALA A 290 1.48 37.15 0.42
CA ALA A 290 0.59 37.91 1.29
C ALA A 290 1.28 38.38 2.58
N ASP A 291 2.12 37.53 3.16
CA ASP A 291 2.83 37.81 4.42
C ASP A 291 4.10 38.66 4.22
N SER A 292 4.63 38.73 2.99
CA SER A 292 5.92 39.39 2.68
C SER A 292 5.78 40.74 1.98
N LEU A 293 6.45 41.78 2.52
CA LEU A 293 6.45 43.15 1.96
C LEU A 293 7.42 43.36 0.77
N SER A 294 8.28 42.39 0.46
CA SER A 294 9.26 42.48 -0.62
C SER A 294 9.35 41.18 -1.39
N HIS A 295 9.19 41.24 -2.72
CA HIS A 295 9.09 40.05 -3.59
C HIS A 295 10.30 39.85 -4.54
N SER A 296 11.37 40.65 -4.41
CA SER A 296 12.58 40.52 -5.23
C SER A 296 13.44 39.30 -4.86
N PHE A 297 13.40 38.25 -5.67
CA PHE A 297 14.24 37.06 -5.52
C PHE A 297 15.52 37.18 -6.35
N LYS A 298 16.70 36.96 -5.72
CA LYS A 298 17.96 36.75 -6.42
C LYS A 298 18.29 35.26 -6.42
N GLY A 299 18.61 34.70 -7.58
CA GLY A 299 18.99 33.30 -7.72
C GLY A 299 20.23 32.94 -6.91
N ALA A 300 20.21 31.73 -6.34
CA ALA A 300 21.37 31.15 -5.66
C ALA A 300 22.41 30.65 -6.68
N ASN A 301 23.62 30.35 -6.22
CA ASN A 301 24.65 29.71 -7.03
C ASN A 301 25.47 28.76 -6.16
N CYS A 302 25.65 27.51 -6.62
CA CYS A 302 26.44 26.50 -5.90
C CYS A 302 27.92 26.84 -5.78
N ASN A 303 28.47 27.63 -6.71
CA ASN A 303 29.90 27.92 -6.79
C ASN A 303 30.31 29.20 -6.04
N LYS A 304 29.37 29.89 -5.38
CA LYS A 304 29.74 30.95 -4.45
C LYS A 304 30.36 30.25 -3.23
N GLY A 305 31.68 30.13 -3.23
CA GLY A 305 32.44 29.70 -2.06
C GLY A 305 32.00 30.48 -0.84
N TYR A 306 32.15 29.86 0.33
CA TYR A 306 31.72 30.24 1.69
C TYR A 306 32.10 31.66 2.18
N LYS A 307 32.16 32.68 1.33
CA LYS A 307 32.06 34.08 1.74
C LYS A 307 30.60 34.31 2.12
N LYS A 308 30.36 34.12 3.40
CA LYS A 308 29.18 34.52 4.15
C LYS A 308 29.03 36.04 4.11
N ASP A 309 28.91 36.63 2.92
CA ASP A 309 28.26 37.92 2.78
C ASP A 309 26.77 37.64 3.04
N LEU A 310 26.38 37.76 4.31
CA LEU A 310 25.02 37.59 4.83
C LEU A 310 23.94 38.39 4.08
N LYS A 311 24.33 39.23 3.12
CA LYS A 311 23.45 40.05 2.29
C LYS A 311 23.03 39.38 0.97
N ASP A 312 23.65 38.27 0.58
CA ASP A 312 23.52 37.70 -0.77
C ASP A 312 23.08 36.21 -0.79
N THR A 313 22.75 35.65 0.37
CA THR A 313 22.16 34.31 0.56
C THR A 313 20.63 34.35 0.37
N PRO A 314 19.94 33.28 -0.07
CA PRO A 314 18.49 33.26 -0.23
C PRO A 314 17.76 33.25 1.12
N THR A 315 17.92 34.30 1.91
CA THR A 315 17.31 34.57 3.24
C THR A 315 15.77 34.47 3.27
N ARG A 316 15.14 34.23 2.12
CA ARG A 316 13.70 34.07 1.92
C ARG A 316 13.27 32.62 1.90
N GLY A 317 14.19 31.68 1.72
CA GLY A 317 13.91 30.25 1.71
C GLY A 317 13.20 29.76 2.96
N SER A 318 13.71 30.19 4.11
CA SER A 318 13.09 29.96 5.41
C SER A 318 11.69 30.54 5.50
N LEU A 319 11.47 31.77 5.00
CA LEU A 319 10.13 32.40 4.96
C LEU A 319 9.15 31.63 4.06
N ILE A 320 9.60 31.18 2.89
CA ILE A 320 8.79 30.37 1.97
C ILE A 320 8.45 29.04 2.64
N SER A 321 9.44 28.34 3.19
CA SER A 321 9.24 27.07 3.89
C SER A 321 8.26 27.22 5.07
N ASN A 322 8.43 28.25 5.90
CA ASN A 322 7.54 28.53 7.03
C ASN A 322 6.12 28.89 6.58
N SER A 323 5.96 29.56 5.44
CA SER A 323 4.64 29.82 4.85
C SER A 323 4.00 28.53 4.35
N MET A 324 4.77 27.67 3.68
CA MET A 324 4.32 26.36 3.20
C MET A 324 3.89 25.44 4.35
N LYS A 325 4.60 25.42 5.48
CA LYS A 325 4.24 24.62 6.67
C LYS A 325 2.91 25.02 7.32
N GLN A 326 2.43 26.24 7.06
CA GLN A 326 1.14 26.74 7.55
C GLN A 326 -0.02 26.46 6.59
N VAL A 327 0.25 25.94 5.39
CA VAL A 327 -0.79 25.61 4.42
C VAL A 327 -1.43 24.27 4.77
N GLU A 328 -2.76 24.27 4.74
CA GLU A 328 -3.55 23.04 4.76
C GLU A 328 -4.45 22.98 3.52
N LEU A 329 -4.40 21.86 2.80
CA LEU A 329 -5.39 21.50 1.79
C LEU A 329 -6.37 20.50 2.41
N PRO A 330 -7.61 20.91 2.76
CA PRO A 330 -8.56 20.00 3.40
C PRO A 330 -9.08 18.92 2.44
N ALA A 331 -9.16 19.22 1.14
CA ALA A 331 -9.73 18.35 0.12
C ALA A 331 -8.77 18.17 -1.08
N GLY A 332 -7.70 17.40 -0.86
CA GLY A 332 -6.84 16.88 -1.92
C GLY A 332 -7.38 15.58 -2.54
N LEU A 333 -6.82 15.21 -3.69
CA LEU A 333 -7.03 13.89 -4.30
C LEU A 333 -6.50 12.76 -3.40
N THR A 334 -5.58 13.08 -2.50
CA THR A 334 -4.99 12.17 -1.50
C THR A 334 -5.49 12.46 -0.07
N GLY A 335 -6.64 13.11 0.09
CA GLY A 335 -7.16 13.53 1.40
C GLY A 335 -6.56 14.85 1.88
N LYS A 336 -6.49 15.06 3.21
CA LYS A 336 -5.90 16.27 3.79
C LYS A 336 -4.40 16.30 3.49
N VAL A 337 -3.90 17.44 2.99
CA VAL A 337 -2.46 17.70 2.80
C VAL A 337 -2.05 18.78 3.79
N ALA A 338 -1.25 18.41 4.78
CA ALA A 338 -0.67 19.30 5.77
C ALA A 338 0.66 18.70 6.23
N PHE A 339 1.58 19.55 6.69
CA PHE A 339 2.93 19.14 7.04
C PHE A 339 3.29 19.52 8.48
N ASP A 340 4.17 18.75 9.09
CA ASP A 340 4.78 19.09 10.37
C ASP A 340 6.02 20.00 10.20
N SER A 341 6.75 20.25 11.28
CA SER A 341 7.95 21.09 11.26
C SER A 341 9.08 20.52 10.40
N ASN A 342 9.09 19.20 10.17
CA ASN A 342 10.10 18.46 9.41
C ASN A 342 9.65 18.19 7.97
N GLY A 343 8.53 18.80 7.53
CA GLY A 343 8.00 18.58 6.19
C GLY A 343 7.49 17.16 5.95
N LEU A 344 7.18 16.41 7.02
CA LEU A 344 6.47 15.14 6.94
C LEU A 344 4.97 15.39 6.93
N ARG A 345 4.25 14.65 6.10
CA ARG A 345 2.80 14.76 6.02
C ARG A 345 2.14 14.31 7.32
N LYS A 346 1.28 15.17 7.87
CA LYS A 346 0.51 14.95 9.11
C LYS A 346 -0.99 14.91 8.83
N ASP A 347 -1.76 14.47 9.81
CA ASP A 347 -3.23 14.47 9.78
C ASP A 347 -3.88 13.75 8.58
N TYR A 348 -3.23 12.71 8.07
CA TYR A 348 -3.74 11.92 6.95
C TYR A 348 -4.59 10.72 7.45
N THR A 349 -5.35 10.14 6.53
CA THR A 349 -6.15 8.93 6.78
C THR A 349 -5.90 7.95 5.65
N LEU A 350 -5.72 6.68 5.99
CA LEU A 350 -5.55 5.57 5.05
C LEU A 350 -6.80 4.70 5.05
N GLU A 351 -7.33 4.40 3.88
CA GLU A 351 -8.30 3.33 3.74
C GLU A 351 -7.59 1.98 3.78
N VAL A 352 -8.11 1.06 4.57
CA VAL A 352 -7.63 -0.32 4.61
C VAL A 352 -8.54 -1.16 3.74
N HIS A 353 -7.96 -1.81 2.73
CA HIS A 353 -8.67 -2.66 1.79
C HIS A 353 -8.23 -4.11 1.98
N GLN A 354 -9.18 -5.04 1.88
CA GLN A 354 -8.90 -6.46 1.93
C GLN A 354 -9.64 -7.22 0.83
N MET A 355 -8.95 -8.21 0.29
CA MET A 355 -9.45 -9.24 -0.59
C MET A 355 -9.33 -10.60 0.10
N GLY A 356 -10.33 -11.44 -0.10
CA GLY A 356 -10.37 -12.82 0.41
C GLY A 356 -11.11 -13.73 -0.56
N TYR A 357 -11.35 -14.99 -0.16
CA TYR A 357 -12.00 -15.99 -1.01
C TYR A 357 -13.32 -15.51 -1.61
N LYS A 358 -13.45 -15.57 -2.94
CA LYS A 358 -14.61 -15.12 -3.74
C LYS A 358 -15.05 -13.68 -3.45
N SER A 359 -14.19 -12.85 -2.88
CA SER A 359 -14.43 -11.44 -2.64
C SER A 359 -13.59 -10.60 -3.58
N LYS A 360 -14.15 -9.48 -4.03
CA LYS A 360 -13.35 -8.40 -4.63
C LYS A 360 -12.57 -7.69 -3.51
N LEU A 361 -11.60 -6.87 -3.91
CA LEU A 361 -10.95 -5.92 -3.02
C LEU A 361 -12.01 -4.94 -2.49
N THR A 362 -12.17 -4.88 -1.18
CA THR A 362 -13.19 -4.04 -0.52
C THR A 362 -12.60 -3.29 0.66
N LYS A 363 -13.13 -2.10 0.93
CA LYS A 363 -12.76 -1.32 2.12
C LYS A 363 -13.27 -2.02 3.37
N ILE A 364 -12.37 -2.26 4.33
CA ILE A 364 -12.68 -2.91 5.62
C ILE A 364 -12.56 -1.95 6.81
N GLY A 365 -11.96 -0.79 6.61
CA GLY A 365 -11.72 0.16 7.69
C GLY A 365 -10.91 1.37 7.26
N ASP A 366 -10.64 2.22 8.25
CA ASP A 366 -9.87 3.45 8.12
C ASP A 366 -8.80 3.49 9.22
N TRP A 367 -7.60 3.96 8.85
CA TRP A 367 -6.49 4.16 9.77
C TRP A 367 -6.05 5.62 9.80
N SER A 368 -5.81 6.18 10.99
CA SER A 368 -5.26 7.52 11.14
C SER A 368 -4.29 7.61 12.32
N PRO A 369 -3.11 8.26 12.17
CA PRO A 369 -2.13 8.37 13.24
C PRO A 369 -2.59 9.26 14.41
N ASN A 370 -3.55 10.16 14.16
CA ASN A 370 -4.04 11.15 15.12
C ASN A 370 -4.97 10.56 16.18
N ARG A 371 -5.48 9.36 15.96
CA ARG A 371 -6.34 8.69 16.92
C ARG A 371 -5.51 8.11 18.07
N PRO A 372 -6.12 7.96 19.27
CA PRO A 372 -5.45 7.32 20.40
C PRO A 372 -4.94 5.92 20.05
N LEU A 373 -3.83 5.52 20.67
CA LEU A 373 -3.28 4.17 20.54
C LEU A 373 -4.37 3.11 20.80
N GLY A 374 -4.41 2.08 19.96
CA GLY A 374 -5.46 1.04 19.99
C GLY A 374 -6.78 1.42 19.32
N LYS A 375 -6.98 2.69 18.93
CA LYS A 375 -8.15 3.16 18.15
C LYS A 375 -7.77 3.75 16.80
N ARG A 376 -6.50 3.64 16.41
CA ARG A 376 -6.02 4.16 15.11
C ARG A 376 -6.63 3.43 13.93
N PHE A 377 -6.74 2.11 14.03
CA PHE A 377 -7.42 1.27 13.06
C PHE A 377 -8.89 1.07 13.47
N GLU A 378 -9.81 1.67 12.73
CA GLU A 378 -11.25 1.43 12.87
C GLU A 378 -11.70 0.46 11.79
N THR A 379 -12.26 -0.67 12.20
CA THR A 379 -12.75 -1.69 11.27
C THR A 379 -14.02 -2.32 11.80
N ASN A 380 -14.88 -2.76 10.88
CA ASN A 380 -16.05 -3.56 11.20
C ASN A 380 -15.71 -5.06 11.35
N ILE A 381 -14.46 -5.44 11.09
CA ILE A 381 -14.01 -6.82 11.25
C ILE A 381 -13.68 -7.06 12.72
N PRO A 382 -14.32 -8.02 13.41
CA PRO A 382 -14.03 -8.30 14.81
C PRO A 382 -12.57 -8.74 14.98
N SER A 383 -11.88 -8.14 15.96
CA SER A 383 -10.52 -8.55 16.34
C SER A 383 -10.54 -10.02 16.76
N ARG A 384 -9.64 -10.83 16.18
CA ARG A 384 -9.39 -12.22 16.61
C ARG A 384 -8.50 -12.30 17.86
N MET A 385 -8.46 -11.27 18.70
CA MET A 385 -7.95 -11.47 20.07
C MET A 385 -8.73 -12.63 20.71
N PRO A 386 -8.08 -13.53 21.46
CA PRO A 386 -8.71 -14.75 21.96
C PRO A 386 -9.80 -14.40 22.96
N MET A 387 -11.00 -14.19 22.44
CA MET A 387 -12.23 -14.33 23.19
C MET A 387 -12.31 -15.81 23.57
N ASP A 388 -12.56 -16.06 24.84
CA ASP A 388 -12.58 -17.36 25.50
C ASP A 388 -13.01 -18.50 24.57
N ARG A 389 -12.14 -19.52 24.43
CA ARG A 389 -12.34 -20.71 23.56
C ARG A 389 -13.64 -21.46 23.88
N SER A 390 -14.27 -21.17 25.01
CA SER A 390 -15.55 -21.74 25.44
C SER A 390 -16.76 -21.28 24.60
N LEU A 391 -16.71 -20.12 23.93
CA LEU A 391 -17.93 -19.49 23.36
C LEU A 391 -18.11 -19.63 21.84
N ASN A 392 -17.10 -20.04 21.08
CA ASN A 392 -17.15 -20.03 19.60
C ASN A 392 -16.90 -21.37 18.89
N ASN A 393 -17.02 -22.48 19.61
CA ASN A 393 -16.84 -23.82 19.02
C ASN A 393 -18.12 -24.40 18.39
N ALA A 394 -19.25 -23.69 18.43
CA ALA A 394 -20.53 -24.25 17.98
C ALA A 394 -20.78 -24.18 16.46
N ASN A 395 -19.98 -23.43 15.69
CA ASN A 395 -20.23 -23.24 14.24
C ASN A 395 -18.94 -23.03 13.43
N ARG A 396 -17.99 -23.98 13.48
CA ARG A 396 -16.87 -23.99 12.52
C ARG A 396 -17.31 -24.72 11.26
N THR A 397 -17.19 -24.06 10.11
CA THR A 397 -17.40 -24.68 8.79
C THR A 397 -16.03 -24.96 8.17
N TRP A 398 -15.77 -26.21 7.83
CA TRP A 398 -14.52 -26.60 7.18
C TRP A 398 -14.73 -26.60 5.67
N ARG A 399 -13.82 -25.95 4.93
CA ARG A 399 -13.83 -25.95 3.47
C ARG A 399 -12.92 -27.07 2.99
N ILE A 400 -13.47 -28.04 2.27
CA ILE A 400 -12.71 -29.17 1.74
C ILE A 400 -12.66 -29.05 0.23
N ALA A 401 -11.47 -28.79 -0.32
CA ALA A 401 -11.26 -28.79 -1.76
C ALA A 401 -11.00 -30.22 -2.25
N THR A 402 -11.88 -30.74 -3.11
CA THR A 402 -11.70 -32.03 -3.78
C THR A 402 -11.78 -31.87 -5.30
N LYS A 403 -11.03 -32.70 -6.05
CA LYS A 403 -11.09 -32.75 -7.51
C LYS A 403 -12.16 -33.75 -7.93
N ILE A 404 -13.19 -33.25 -8.59
CA ILE A 404 -14.28 -34.05 -9.13
C ILE A 404 -13.81 -34.71 -10.43
N VAL A 405 -13.87 -36.04 -10.50
CA VAL A 405 -13.41 -36.82 -11.66
C VAL A 405 -14.57 -37.11 -12.62
N ARG A 406 -15.80 -37.24 -12.12
CA ARG A 406 -16.97 -37.58 -12.96
C ARG A 406 -18.25 -36.94 -12.43
N THR A 407 -19.01 -36.29 -13.32
CA THR A 407 -20.37 -35.80 -13.03
C THR A 407 -21.34 -36.62 -13.86
N ILE A 408 -22.33 -37.24 -13.24
CA ILE A 408 -23.37 -38.00 -13.95
C ILE A 408 -24.70 -37.30 -13.71
N ASN A 409 -25.34 -36.87 -14.79
CA ASN A 409 -26.66 -36.27 -14.74
C ASN A 409 -27.71 -37.38 -14.92
N TYR A 410 -28.69 -37.45 -14.02
CA TYR A 410 -29.81 -38.36 -14.15
C TYR A 410 -31.12 -37.58 -14.12
N ILE A 411 -32.08 -38.00 -14.94
CA ILE A 411 -33.44 -37.45 -14.97
C ILE A 411 -34.28 -38.33 -14.06
N MET A 412 -34.69 -37.81 -12.89
CA MET A 412 -35.79 -38.37 -12.11
C MET A 412 -37.06 -37.57 -12.39
N PRO A 413 -38.26 -38.16 -12.26
CA PRO A 413 -39.50 -37.42 -12.51
C PRO A 413 -39.57 -36.24 -11.54
N ASN A 414 -39.51 -35.02 -12.12
CA ASN A 414 -39.67 -33.70 -11.51
C ASN A 414 -38.45 -32.92 -10.98
N VAL A 415 -37.20 -33.43 -10.95
CA VAL A 415 -36.03 -32.55 -10.69
C VAL A 415 -34.76 -33.12 -11.36
N LEU A 416 -34.04 -32.29 -12.11
CA LEU A 416 -32.72 -32.62 -12.66
C LEU A 416 -31.69 -32.63 -11.50
N HIS A 417 -31.25 -33.81 -11.05
CA HIS A 417 -30.20 -33.92 -10.02
C HIS A 417 -28.85 -34.24 -10.69
N SER A 418 -27.83 -33.46 -10.35
CA SER A 418 -26.44 -33.70 -10.75
C SER A 418 -25.75 -34.50 -9.64
N LYS A 419 -25.29 -35.71 -9.97
CA LYS A 419 -24.55 -36.58 -9.05
C LYS A 419 -23.06 -36.48 -9.34
N THR A 420 -22.26 -36.28 -8.31
CA THR A 420 -20.82 -36.11 -8.45
C THR A 420 -20.05 -37.22 -7.74
N ILE A 421 -19.15 -37.91 -8.45
CA ILE A 421 -18.37 -39.03 -7.93
C ILE A 421 -16.89 -38.66 -7.83
N CYS A 422 -16.30 -38.85 -6.65
CA CYS A 422 -14.86 -38.79 -6.42
C CYS A 422 -14.27 -40.22 -6.40
N GLN A 423 -13.36 -40.53 -7.31
CA GLN A 423 -12.70 -41.84 -7.44
C GLN A 423 -11.23 -41.78 -6.99
N ASP A 424 -10.72 -42.91 -6.49
CA ASP A 424 -9.30 -43.13 -6.20
C ASP A 424 -8.49 -43.17 -7.50
N VAL A 425 -7.40 -42.41 -7.55
CA VAL A 425 -6.53 -42.29 -8.73
C VAL A 425 -5.69 -43.56 -8.93
N THR A 426 -5.59 -44.44 -7.92
CA THR A 426 -4.70 -45.61 -7.93
C THR A 426 -5.39 -46.95 -8.23
N SER A 427 -6.72 -46.99 -8.37
CA SER A 427 -7.46 -48.24 -8.60
C SER A 427 -8.42 -48.12 -9.79
N PRO A 428 -8.10 -48.70 -10.96
CA PRO A 428 -9.07 -48.82 -12.03
C PRO A 428 -9.97 -50.03 -11.75
N HIS A 429 -11.28 -49.78 -11.75
CA HIS A 429 -12.38 -50.77 -11.67
C HIS A 429 -12.70 -51.33 -10.28
N THR A 430 -13.59 -50.63 -9.59
CA THR A 430 -14.79 -51.24 -9.00
C THR A 430 -15.82 -50.14 -8.68
N ASP A 431 -16.91 -50.07 -9.44
CA ASP A 431 -18.13 -49.37 -9.03
C ASP A 431 -18.76 -50.20 -7.90
N LYS A 432 -18.19 -50.12 -6.69
CA LYS A 432 -18.92 -50.52 -5.49
C LYS A 432 -19.95 -49.43 -5.25
N ARG A 433 -21.25 -49.79 -5.35
CA ARG A 433 -22.33 -48.97 -4.80
C ARG A 433 -22.00 -48.73 -3.33
N THR A 434 -21.70 -47.48 -3.00
CA THR A 434 -21.42 -47.00 -1.66
C THR A 434 -22.64 -46.23 -1.17
N ASP A 435 -23.17 -46.59 -0.02
CA ASP A 435 -24.44 -46.08 0.52
C ASP A 435 -24.34 -44.66 1.14
N GLY A 436 -23.18 -44.01 1.04
CA GLY A 436 -22.94 -42.67 1.59
C GLY A 436 -23.19 -41.55 0.59
N VAL A 437 -24.45 -41.17 0.37
CA VAL A 437 -24.79 -39.93 -0.37
C VAL A 437 -24.97 -38.79 0.62
N ILE A 438 -24.25 -37.68 0.42
CA ILE A 438 -24.38 -36.47 1.23
C ILE A 438 -24.87 -35.32 0.36
N GLU A 439 -25.82 -34.54 0.87
CA GLU A 439 -26.21 -33.27 0.30
C GLU A 439 -25.37 -32.12 0.88
N ILE A 440 -24.67 -31.38 0.03
CA ILE A 440 -23.92 -30.17 0.40
C ILE A 440 -24.38 -29.05 -0.53
N ASP A 441 -24.90 -27.94 0.03
CA ASP A 441 -25.40 -26.78 -0.71
C ASP A 441 -26.38 -27.14 -1.87
N GLY A 442 -27.28 -28.11 -1.66
CA GLY A 442 -28.28 -28.53 -2.64
C GLY A 442 -27.79 -29.48 -3.74
N LYS A 443 -26.58 -30.04 -3.60
CA LYS A 443 -26.00 -31.01 -4.53
C LYS A 443 -25.66 -32.32 -3.83
N LEU A 444 -25.92 -33.44 -4.50
CA LEU A 444 -25.65 -34.78 -3.98
C LEU A 444 -24.24 -35.23 -4.40
N TYR A 445 -23.42 -35.54 -3.39
CA TYR A 445 -22.06 -36.05 -3.55
C TYR A 445 -21.99 -37.49 -3.03
N GLU A 446 -21.27 -38.36 -3.76
CA GLU A 446 -20.98 -39.73 -3.33
C GLU A 446 -19.56 -40.16 -3.74
N GLY A 447 -19.11 -41.28 -3.19
CA GLY A 447 -17.84 -41.91 -3.55
C GLY A 447 -16.81 -41.87 -2.43
N TYR A 448 -15.65 -42.49 -2.67
CA TYR A 448 -14.66 -42.80 -1.66
C TYR A 448 -14.21 -41.57 -0.84
N CYS A 449 -13.98 -40.42 -1.50
CA CYS A 449 -13.57 -39.21 -0.79
C CYS A 449 -14.66 -38.68 0.15
N ILE A 450 -15.94 -38.88 -0.15
CA ILE A 450 -17.05 -38.43 0.69
C ILE A 450 -17.15 -39.31 1.95
N GLU A 451 -16.99 -40.62 1.82
CA GLU A 451 -16.93 -41.54 2.96
C GLU A 451 -15.71 -41.26 3.85
N LEU A 452 -14.55 -41.02 3.25
CA LEU A 452 -13.34 -40.66 3.98
C LEU A 452 -13.54 -39.36 4.77
N ILE A 453 -14.18 -38.36 4.16
CA ILE A 453 -14.50 -37.08 4.81
C ILE A 453 -15.48 -37.29 5.98
N GLN A 454 -16.49 -38.17 5.85
CA GLN A 454 -17.38 -38.54 6.96
C GLN A 454 -16.62 -39.20 8.11
N GLN A 455 -15.75 -40.16 7.80
CA GLN A 455 -14.94 -40.83 8.83
C GLN A 455 -13.99 -39.87 9.54
N VAL A 456 -13.40 -38.91 8.82
CA VAL A 456 -12.60 -37.83 9.42
C VAL A 456 -13.45 -36.98 10.36
N LYS A 457 -14.68 -36.64 9.97
CA LYS A 457 -15.61 -35.88 10.80
C LYS A 457 -16.02 -36.65 12.06
N GLU A 458 -16.35 -37.94 11.95
CA GLU A 458 -16.68 -38.78 13.09
C GLU A 458 -15.52 -38.89 14.08
N ARG A 459 -14.31 -39.13 13.56
CA ARG A 459 -13.11 -39.21 14.40
C ARG A 459 -12.81 -37.88 15.11
N TYR A 460 -12.95 -36.77 14.40
CA TYR A 460 -12.77 -35.44 14.98
C TYR A 460 -13.81 -35.13 16.08
N LEU A 461 -15.07 -35.51 15.86
CA LEU A 461 -16.13 -35.37 16.86
C LEU A 461 -15.80 -36.16 18.14
N ILE A 462 -15.24 -37.37 17.99
CA ILE A 462 -14.79 -38.20 19.12
C ILE A 462 -13.61 -37.56 19.86
N GLU A 463 -12.60 -37.07 19.12
CA GLU A 463 -11.36 -36.53 19.70
C GLU A 463 -11.54 -35.13 20.33
N HIS A 464 -12.40 -34.29 19.76
CA HIS A 464 -12.53 -32.88 20.14
C HIS A 464 -13.90 -32.48 20.68
N LYS A 465 -14.88 -33.40 20.73
CA LYS A 465 -16.28 -33.15 21.17
C LYS A 465 -16.92 -31.94 20.49
N THR A 466 -16.48 -31.59 19.30
CA THR A 466 -16.98 -30.46 18.51
C THR A 466 -17.36 -30.94 17.12
N ASP A 467 -18.54 -30.54 16.67
CA ASP A 467 -19.06 -30.86 15.34
C ASP A 467 -18.73 -29.72 14.36
N PHE A 468 -18.62 -30.04 13.08
CA PHE A 468 -18.41 -29.06 12.02
C PHE A 468 -19.21 -29.43 10.77
N ASN A 469 -19.64 -28.40 10.04
CA ASN A 469 -20.37 -28.57 8.79
C ASN A 469 -19.43 -28.47 7.58
N PHE A 470 -19.74 -29.26 6.55
CA PHE A 470 -19.03 -29.20 5.26
C PHE A 470 -19.62 -28.09 4.40
N LYS A 471 -18.77 -27.40 3.64
CA LYS A 471 -19.16 -26.46 2.60
C LYS A 471 -18.20 -26.51 1.43
#